data_AF-A0A967UJR9-F1
#
_entry.id   AF-A0A967UJR9-F1
#
_cell.length_a   1.000
_cell.length_b   1.000
_cell.length_c   1.000
_cell.angle_alpha   90.00
_cell.angle_beta   90.00
_cell.angle_gamma   90.00
#
_symmetry.space_group_name_H-M   'P 1'
#
loop_
_entity.id
_entity.type
_entity.pdbx_description
1 polymer ?
#
loop_
_entity_poly.entity_id
_entity_poly.type
_entity_poly.pdbx_seq_one_letter_code
_entity_poly.pdbx_strand_id
1 'polypeptide(L)'
;TVVKSFADFELRQYEPYIVAEIHARGDFDEIGGKAFRTLFGYISEDERPQGKLDMTVPVIQQPLPEQAGAKSYRFAFVMPPGYSLEELPTPADSAVQINNVPARLMAARRYSGTWSEKR
;
A
#
# COMPACT_ATOMS: atom_id res chain seq x y z
N THR A 1 -4.48 2.93 -16.19
CA THR A 1 -4.24 3.58 -17.51
C THR A 1 -4.38 5.09 -17.40
N VAL A 2 -3.64 5.89 -18.18
CA VAL A 2 -3.85 7.36 -18.26
C VAL A 2 -5.07 7.63 -19.14
N VAL A 3 -6.05 8.35 -18.60
CA VAL A 3 -7.28 8.77 -19.30
C VAL A 3 -7.07 10.13 -19.95
N LYS A 4 -6.41 11.06 -19.24
CA LYS A 4 -6.15 12.41 -19.72
C LYS A 4 -4.91 12.99 -19.03
N SER A 5 -4.13 13.79 -19.75
CA SER A 5 -2.97 14.50 -19.19
C SER A 5 -3.27 16.00 -19.11
N PHE A 6 -2.86 16.62 -18.01
CA PHE A 6 -2.87 18.06 -17.76
C PHE A 6 -1.43 18.54 -17.49
N ALA A 7 -1.22 19.85 -17.40
CA ALA A 7 0.12 20.42 -17.19
C ALA A 7 0.78 19.93 -15.89
N ASP A 8 -0.01 19.81 -14.81
CA ASP A 8 0.53 19.49 -13.47
C ASP A 8 0.24 18.06 -12.99
N PHE A 9 -0.65 17.33 -13.67
CA PHE A 9 -1.09 16.00 -13.24
C PHE A 9 -1.69 15.18 -14.39
N GLU A 10 -1.78 13.88 -14.18
CA GLU A 10 -2.48 12.94 -15.05
C GLU A 10 -3.74 12.42 -14.36
N LEU A 11 -4.81 12.29 -15.11
CA LEU A 11 -6.00 11.57 -14.68
C LEU A 11 -5.84 10.10 -15.08
N ARG A 12 -5.81 9.20 -14.10
CA ARG A 12 -5.54 7.76 -14.28
C ARG A 12 -6.73 6.93 -13.79
N GLN A 13 -7.20 6.03 -14.64
CA GLN A 13 -8.15 4.99 -14.25
C GLN A 13 -7.36 3.80 -13.70
N TYR A 14 -7.63 3.42 -12.46
CA TYR A 14 -7.13 2.19 -11.87
C TYR A 14 -8.24 1.15 -11.87
N GLU A 15 -7.93 -0.03 -12.41
CA GLU A 15 -8.77 -1.22 -12.26
C GLU A 15 -8.80 -1.68 -10.80
N PRO A 16 -9.71 -2.57 -10.39
CA PRO A 16 -9.67 -3.16 -9.06
C PRO A 16 -8.35 -3.88 -8.81
N TYR A 17 -7.83 -3.79 -7.59
CA TYR A 17 -6.61 -4.49 -7.19
C TYR A 17 -6.65 -4.84 -5.71
N ILE A 18 -5.93 -5.89 -5.34
CA ILE A 18 -5.78 -6.31 -3.94
C ILE A 18 -4.55 -5.63 -3.34
N VAL A 19 -4.66 -5.25 -2.08
CA VAL A 19 -3.54 -4.75 -1.28
C VAL A 19 -3.37 -5.56 -0.01
N ALA A 20 -2.13 -5.70 0.43
CA ALA A 20 -1.79 -5.99 1.82
C ALA A 20 -1.49 -4.68 2.52
N GLU A 21 -2.16 -4.38 3.62
CA GLU A 21 -2.07 -3.09 4.30
C GLU A 21 -1.96 -3.18 5.81
N ILE A 22 -1.35 -2.15 6.40
CA ILE A 22 -1.24 -1.94 7.85
C ILE A 22 -1.72 -0.53 8.17
N HIS A 23 -2.53 -0.42 9.21
CA HIS A 23 -2.85 0.85 9.85
C HIS A 23 -1.97 1.04 11.08
N ALA A 24 -1.15 2.09 11.06
CA ALA A 24 -0.24 2.40 12.15
C ALA A 24 -0.54 3.78 12.73
N ARG A 25 -0.46 3.88 14.06
CA ARG A 25 -0.65 5.12 14.82
C ARG A 25 0.69 5.54 15.41
N GLY A 26 1.03 6.82 15.30
CA GLY A 26 2.30 7.38 15.77
C GLY A 26 2.96 8.30 14.75
N ASP A 27 4.23 8.60 14.99
CA ASP A 27 5.03 9.45 14.11
C ASP A 27 5.42 8.70 12.82
N PHE A 28 5.30 9.40 11.69
CA PHE A 28 5.45 8.81 10.36
C PHE A 28 6.79 8.09 10.16
N ASP A 29 7.89 8.73 10.57
CA ASP A 29 9.24 8.19 10.38
C ASP A 29 9.47 6.91 11.20
N GLU A 30 8.91 6.84 12.41
CA GLU A 30 9.03 5.66 13.29
C GLU A 30 8.19 4.49 12.76
N ILE A 31 6.92 4.75 12.45
CA ILE A 31 5.99 3.70 12.08
C ILE A 31 6.20 3.22 10.65
N GLY A 32 6.67 4.08 9.74
CA GLY A 32 6.79 3.77 8.33
C GLY A 32 7.80 2.66 8.06
N GLY A 33 8.98 2.76 8.67
CA GLY A 33 10.00 1.71 8.55
C GLY A 33 9.55 0.37 9.13
N LYS A 34 8.78 0.39 10.24
CA LYS A 34 8.20 -0.81 10.84
C LYS A 34 7.13 -1.43 9.95
N ALA A 35 6.17 -0.63 9.47
CA ALA A 35 5.09 -1.10 8.61
C ALA A 35 5.62 -1.68 7.29
N PHE A 36 6.62 -1.04 6.69
CA PHE A 36 7.28 -1.56 5.49
C PHE A 36 7.92 -2.93 5.74
N ARG A 37 8.69 -3.09 6.82
CA ARG A 37 9.33 -4.38 7.15
C ARG A 37 8.31 -5.49 7.39
N THR A 38 7.21 -5.20 8.07
CA THR A 38 6.14 -6.18 8.30
C THR A 38 5.47 -6.61 6.99
N LEU A 39 5.09 -5.65 6.13
CA LEU A 39 4.51 -5.97 4.81
C LEU A 39 5.51 -6.71 3.90
N PHE A 40 6.79 -6.33 3.95
CA PHE A 40 7.85 -7.00 3.20
C PHE A 40 8.06 -8.45 3.67
N GLY A 41 8.01 -8.68 4.98
CA GLY A 41 8.04 -10.03 5.55
C GLY A 41 6.87 -10.87 5.05
N TYR A 42 5.67 -10.30 4.97
CA TYR A 42 4.50 -11.01 4.44
C TYR A 42 4.70 -11.48 2.99
N ILE A 43 5.21 -10.64 2.09
CA ILE A 43 5.40 -11.04 0.68
C ILE A 43 6.63 -11.95 0.47
N SER A 44 7.60 -11.91 1.38
CA SER A 44 8.88 -12.62 1.24
C SER A 44 8.91 -14.00 1.93
N GLU A 45 7.82 -14.41 2.57
CA GLU A 45 7.77 -15.68 3.29
C GLU A 45 7.84 -16.87 2.33
N ASP A 46 8.86 -17.72 2.52
CA ASP A 46 9.19 -18.82 1.61
C ASP A 46 8.47 -20.13 1.97
N GLU A 47 8.12 -20.32 3.25
CA GLU A 47 7.62 -21.59 3.78
C GLU A 47 6.12 -21.83 3.51
N ARG A 48 5.51 -21.04 2.61
CA ARG A 48 4.08 -21.11 2.31
C ARG A 48 3.80 -21.98 1.08
N PRO A 49 2.62 -22.63 0.99
CA PRO A 49 2.23 -23.41 -0.18
C PRO A 49 2.30 -22.62 -1.50
N GLN A 50 2.03 -21.32 -1.45
CA GLN A 50 2.04 -20.40 -2.59
C GLN A 50 3.44 -19.80 -2.88
N GLY A 51 4.42 -20.03 -1.99
CA GLY A 51 5.75 -19.44 -2.07
C GLY A 51 5.77 -17.92 -1.89
N LYS A 52 6.86 -17.30 -2.34
CA LYS A 52 7.07 -15.84 -2.29
C LYS A 52 6.16 -15.11 -3.28
N LEU A 53 5.65 -13.97 -2.85
CA LEU A 53 4.92 -13.04 -3.71
C LEU A 53 5.90 -12.01 -4.28
N ASP A 54 5.80 -11.77 -5.59
CA ASP A 54 6.64 -10.75 -6.24
C ASP A 54 6.40 -9.37 -5.63
N MET A 55 7.48 -8.67 -5.33
CA MET A 55 7.40 -7.29 -4.86
C MET A 55 6.91 -6.39 -6.00
N THR A 56 5.89 -5.59 -5.72
CA THR A 56 5.38 -4.60 -6.66
C THR A 56 5.75 -3.18 -6.25
N VAL A 57 5.70 -2.28 -7.23
CA VAL A 57 5.76 -0.84 -7.02
C VAL A 57 4.50 -0.21 -7.59
N PRO A 58 3.94 0.84 -6.96
CA PRO A 58 4.44 1.60 -5.81
C PRO A 58 3.99 1.05 -4.45
N VAL A 59 4.66 1.51 -3.37
CA VAL A 59 4.13 1.42 -1.99
C VAL A 59 3.21 2.60 -1.73
N ILE A 60 1.98 2.32 -1.32
CA ILE A 60 0.99 3.35 -0.98
C ILE A 60 1.19 3.79 0.47
N GLN A 61 1.25 5.09 0.68
CA GLN A 61 1.32 5.72 2.00
C GLN A 61 0.25 6.80 2.04
N GLN A 62 -0.64 6.71 3.03
CA GLN A 62 -1.81 7.58 3.10
C GLN A 62 -2.03 8.03 4.56
N PRO A 63 -2.06 9.34 4.86
CA PRO A 63 -2.51 9.82 6.16
C PRO A 63 -3.99 9.47 6.35
N LEU A 64 -4.32 8.99 7.53
CA LEU A 64 -5.69 8.70 7.95
C LEU A 64 -6.17 9.81 8.90
N PRO A 65 -7.49 10.00 9.07
CA PRO A 65 -8.03 10.95 10.03
C PRO A 65 -7.43 10.71 11.43
N GLU A 66 -7.06 11.79 12.12
CA GLU A 66 -6.55 11.66 13.50
C GLU A 66 -7.61 11.03 14.41
N GLN A 67 -7.19 10.03 15.17
CA GLN A 67 -8.07 9.35 16.13
C GLN A 67 -7.53 9.56 17.53
N ALA A 68 -8.36 10.14 18.41
CA ALA A 68 -8.02 10.44 19.80
C ALA A 68 -6.68 11.20 19.94
N GLY A 69 -6.49 12.24 19.12
CA GLY A 69 -5.34 13.16 19.21
C GLY A 69 -4.00 12.59 18.74
N ALA A 70 -3.98 11.50 17.97
CA ALA A 70 -2.76 11.01 17.36
C ALA A 70 -2.90 10.83 15.85
N LYS A 71 -1.76 11.08 15.17
CA LYS A 71 -1.58 10.80 13.75
C LYS A 71 -1.69 9.30 13.48
N SER A 72 -2.31 8.98 12.36
CA SER A 72 -2.41 7.60 11.88
C SER A 72 -2.21 7.56 10.37
N TYR A 73 -1.68 6.44 9.91
CA TYR A 73 -1.26 6.26 8.53
C TYR A 73 -1.57 4.85 8.06
N ARG A 74 -1.93 4.74 6.79
CA ARG A 74 -2.08 3.49 6.06
C ARG A 74 -0.88 3.29 5.16
N PHE A 75 -0.24 2.14 5.30
CA PHE A 75 0.82 1.65 4.42
C PHE A 75 0.29 0.43 3.68
N ALA A 76 0.42 0.38 2.36
CA ALA A 76 -0.11 -0.73 1.57
C ALA A 76 0.79 -1.13 0.41
N PHE A 77 0.96 -2.44 0.21
CA PHE A 77 1.61 -3.04 -0.95
C PHE A 77 0.54 -3.55 -1.90
N VAL A 78 0.70 -3.28 -3.18
CA VAL A 78 -0.20 -3.81 -4.22
C VAL A 78 0.19 -5.26 -4.48
N MET A 79 -0.77 -6.17 -4.50
CA MET A 79 -0.47 -7.57 -4.84
C MET A 79 -0.24 -7.71 -6.35
N PRO A 80 0.65 -8.63 -6.79
CA PRO A 80 0.81 -8.91 -8.21
C PRO A 80 -0.53 -9.26 -8.88
N PRO A 81 -0.70 -8.94 -10.18
CA PRO A 81 -1.90 -9.33 -10.90
C PRO A 81 -2.01 -10.86 -10.95
N GLY A 82 -3.25 -11.38 -10.92
CA GLY A 82 -3.54 -12.81 -11.04
C GLY A 82 -3.82 -13.52 -9.72
N TYR A 83 -3.62 -12.86 -8.57
CA TYR A 83 -4.07 -13.38 -7.28
C TYR A 83 -5.50 -12.93 -6.97
N SER A 84 -6.32 -13.86 -6.47
CA SER A 84 -7.58 -13.58 -5.80
C SER A 84 -7.41 -13.52 -4.27
N LEU A 85 -8.40 -12.95 -3.58
CA LEU A 85 -8.41 -12.86 -2.12
C LEU A 85 -8.28 -14.23 -1.42
N GLU A 86 -8.82 -15.28 -2.05
CA GLU A 86 -8.85 -16.64 -1.51
C GLU A 86 -7.53 -17.39 -1.73
N GLU A 87 -6.78 -17.01 -2.76
CA GLU A 87 -5.46 -17.60 -3.08
C GLU A 87 -4.34 -16.96 -2.27
N LEU A 88 -4.54 -15.74 -1.78
CA LEU A 88 -3.55 -15.04 -0.98
C LEU A 88 -3.38 -15.71 0.39
N PRO A 89 -2.14 -15.93 0.83
CA PRO A 89 -1.89 -16.56 2.11
C PRO A 89 -2.42 -15.67 3.25
N THR A 90 -2.99 -16.31 4.26
CA THR A 90 -3.37 -15.62 5.49
C THR A 90 -2.12 -15.04 6.14
N PRO A 91 -2.09 -13.74 6.46
CA PRO A 91 -0.94 -13.14 7.13
C PRO A 91 -0.74 -13.76 8.52
N ALA A 92 0.51 -14.09 8.86
CA ALA A 92 0.87 -14.53 10.21
C ALA A 92 0.77 -13.40 11.24
N ASP A 93 1.00 -12.16 10.80
CA ASP A 93 0.85 -10.96 11.62
C ASP A 93 -0.57 -10.39 11.45
N SER A 94 -1.33 -10.36 12.55
CA SER A 94 -2.69 -9.80 12.59
C SER A 94 -2.79 -8.32 12.23
N ALA A 95 -1.67 -7.58 12.24
CA ALA A 95 -1.63 -6.20 11.80
C ALA A 95 -1.78 -6.06 10.28
N VAL A 96 -1.43 -7.10 9.52
CA VAL A 96 -1.55 -7.13 8.06
C VAL A 96 -2.96 -7.53 7.67
N GLN A 97 -3.62 -6.68 6.89
CA GLN A 97 -4.96 -6.89 6.37
C GLN A 97 -4.90 -7.00 4.85
N ILE A 98 -5.65 -7.94 4.28
CA ILE A 98 -5.76 -8.10 2.82
C ILE A 98 -7.10 -7.50 2.39
N ASN A 99 -7.06 -6.47 1.55
CA ASN A 99 -8.25 -5.72 1.15
C ASN A 99 -8.33 -5.54 -0.37
N ASN A 100 -9.54 -5.61 -0.92
CA ASN A 100 -9.81 -5.29 -2.32
C ASN A 100 -10.10 -3.79 -2.46
N VAL A 101 -9.33 -3.12 -3.33
CA VAL A 101 -9.55 -1.73 -3.69
C VAL A 101 -10.38 -1.69 -4.99
N PRO A 102 -11.58 -1.09 -4.98
CA PRO A 102 -12.41 -1.03 -6.18
C PRO A 102 -11.80 -0.10 -7.24
N ALA A 103 -12.28 -0.27 -8.48
CA ALA A 103 -11.91 0.60 -9.58
C ALA A 103 -12.14 2.06 -9.24
N ARG A 104 -11.14 2.92 -9.52
CA ARG A 104 -11.22 4.34 -9.19
C ARG A 104 -10.44 5.21 -10.15
N LEU A 105 -11.00 6.39 -10.39
CA LEU A 105 -10.37 7.46 -11.15
C LEU A 105 -9.57 8.34 -10.19
N MET A 106 -8.28 8.54 -10.47
CA MET A 106 -7.39 9.29 -9.59
C MET A 106 -6.58 10.33 -10.35
N ALA A 107 -6.36 11.50 -9.74
CA ALA A 107 -5.36 12.46 -10.20
C ALA A 107 -3.98 12.07 -9.64
N ALA A 108 -3.00 11.90 -10.52
CA ALA A 108 -1.63 11.54 -10.17
C ALA A 108 -0.69 12.66 -10.58
N ARG A 109 0.02 13.24 -9.62
CA ARG A 109 1.08 14.23 -9.84
C ARG A 109 2.42 13.62 -9.49
N ARG A 110 3.33 13.56 -10.46
CA ARG A 110 4.71 13.15 -10.20
C ARG A 110 5.42 14.25 -9.43
N TYR A 111 6.28 13.83 -8.52
CA TYR A 111 7.08 14.75 -7.74
C TYR A 111 8.44 14.15 -7.41
N SER A 112 9.42 15.01 -7.09
CA SER A 112 10.76 14.63 -6.63
C SER A 112 10.95 14.99 -5.15
N GLY A 113 11.81 14.25 -4.45
CA GLY A 113 12.10 14.43 -3.03
C GLY A 113 12.54 13.12 -2.37
N THR A 114 12.97 13.21 -1.11
CA THR A 114 13.28 12.06 -0.26
C THR A 114 12.05 11.61 0.54
N TRP A 115 12.18 10.53 1.29
CA TRP A 115 11.13 9.92 2.10
C TRP A 115 10.86 10.78 3.35
N SER A 116 9.96 11.77 3.26
CA SER A 116 9.62 12.66 4.39
C SER A 116 8.13 13.06 4.39
N GLU A 117 7.55 13.25 5.58
CA GLU A 117 6.19 13.79 5.77
C GLU A 117 6.10 15.24 5.25
N LYS A 118 7.15 16.02 5.45
CA LYS A 118 7.23 17.42 5.02
C LYS A 118 7.64 17.54 3.55
N ARG A 119 6.97 18.46 2.86
CA ARG A 119 7.38 19.10 1.61
C ARG A 119 7.55 20.58 1.85
#